data_AF-A0A7X2P2X2-F1
#
_entry.id   AF-A0A7X2P2X2-F1
#
_cell.length_a   1.000
_cell.length_b   1.000
_cell.length_c   1.000
_cell.angle_alpha   90.00
_cell.angle_beta   90.00
_cell.angle_gamma   90.00
#
_symmetry.space_group_name_H-M   'P 1'
#
loop_
_entity.id
_entity.type
_entity.pdbx_description
1 polymer ?
#
loop_
_entity_poly.entity_id
_entity_poly.type
_entity_poly.pdbx_seq_one_letter_code
_entity_poly.pdbx_strand_id
1 'polypeptide(L)'
;MKQYLFLGDSITDADHLFDPANLGYGYVSLLARRPEYVDARFVNRGHEGFTIERVLQMLRRDGIGGHWDAITLLAGVNDIPVELFTSHSRIPLEFSAFYREVLDLLCQHTSTILLLEPFLFDEPAEYSAWHSYIEKESQIIHDLALSYSAHFITTDSILRQAARQEGVDAITTDGIHLTPHGNTLLADLWHQAFTALFHD
;
A
#
# COMPACT_ATOMS: atom_id res chain seq x y z
N MET A 1 8.96 -5.44 -22.22
CA MET A 1 8.69 -4.32 -21.30
C MET A 1 8.18 -4.91 -20.01
N LYS A 2 8.84 -4.62 -18.89
CA LYS A 2 8.40 -5.11 -17.57
C LYS A 2 7.05 -4.47 -17.19
N GLN A 3 6.19 -5.17 -16.47
CA GLN A 3 4.87 -4.67 -16.06
C GLN A 3 4.69 -4.75 -14.56
N TYR A 4 4.43 -3.60 -13.93
CA TYR A 4 4.25 -3.46 -12.49
C TYR A 4 2.85 -2.93 -12.18
N LEU A 5 2.10 -3.69 -11.38
CA LEU A 5 0.75 -3.33 -10.96
C LEU A 5 0.76 -2.82 -9.53
N PHE A 6 0.05 -1.72 -9.27
CA PHE A 6 -0.13 -1.13 -7.95
C PHE A 6 -1.61 -1.18 -7.58
N LEU A 7 -1.91 -1.78 -6.43
CA LEU A 7 -3.23 -1.93 -5.85
C LEU A 7 -3.23 -1.26 -4.48
N GLY A 8 -4.37 -0.67 -4.11
CA GLY A 8 -4.49 -0.09 -2.78
C GLY A 8 -5.62 0.90 -2.67
N ASP A 9 -5.50 1.74 -1.65
CA ASP A 9 -6.45 2.77 -1.31
C ASP A 9 -6.11 4.14 -1.94
N SER A 10 -6.55 5.23 -1.30
CA SER A 10 -6.31 6.62 -1.72
C SER A 10 -4.83 6.99 -1.85
N ILE A 11 -3.94 6.39 -1.04
CA ILE A 11 -2.50 6.65 -1.11
C ILE A 11 -1.93 6.10 -2.42
N THR A 12 -2.46 4.95 -2.88
CA THR A 12 -2.10 4.37 -4.16
C THR A 12 -2.82 5.07 -5.31
N ASP A 13 -4.12 5.34 -5.17
CA ASP A 13 -4.96 6.03 -6.16
C ASP A 13 -4.33 7.37 -6.57
N ALA A 14 -4.14 8.26 -5.60
CA ALA A 14 -3.59 9.60 -5.78
C ALA A 14 -4.17 10.33 -7.01
N ASP A 15 -5.50 10.27 -7.17
CA ASP A 15 -6.26 10.88 -8.26
C ASP A 15 -5.84 10.38 -9.66
N HIS A 16 -5.46 9.10 -9.82
CA HIS A 16 -4.93 8.59 -11.09
C HIS A 16 -5.89 8.74 -12.26
N LEU A 17 -7.21 8.66 -12.05
CA LEU A 17 -8.19 8.89 -13.11
C LEU A 17 -8.21 10.34 -13.64
N PHE A 18 -7.68 11.29 -12.87
CA PHE A 18 -7.53 12.69 -13.25
C PHE A 18 -6.14 13.04 -13.78
N ASP A 19 -5.22 12.07 -13.78
CA ASP A 19 -3.89 12.18 -14.38
C ASP A 19 -3.92 11.65 -15.83
N PRO A 20 -3.49 12.42 -16.84
CA PRO A 20 -3.36 11.93 -18.22
C PRO A 20 -2.47 10.69 -18.37
N ALA A 21 -1.48 10.48 -17.50
CA ALA A 21 -0.65 9.28 -17.50
C ALA A 21 -1.34 8.08 -16.79
N ASN A 22 -2.46 8.33 -16.12
CA ASN A 22 -3.22 7.36 -15.34
C ASN A 22 -2.39 6.66 -14.24
N LEU A 23 -1.48 7.41 -13.62
CA LEU A 23 -0.62 6.97 -12.52
C LEU A 23 -0.85 7.76 -11.23
N GLY A 24 -1.52 8.91 -11.32
CA GLY A 24 -1.83 9.78 -10.19
C GLY A 24 -0.69 10.73 -9.86
N TYR A 25 -0.81 11.40 -8.73
CA TYR A 25 0.14 12.42 -8.26
C TYR A 25 0.91 11.97 -7.00
N GLY A 26 0.87 10.67 -6.69
CA GLY A 26 1.53 10.06 -5.54
C GLY A 26 2.78 9.24 -5.89
N TYR A 27 3.16 8.35 -4.97
CA TYR A 27 4.39 7.55 -5.03
C TYR A 27 4.49 6.69 -6.30
N VAL A 28 3.38 6.17 -6.83
CA VAL A 28 3.36 5.37 -8.08
C VAL A 28 3.88 6.18 -9.26
N SER A 29 3.46 7.43 -9.38
CA SER A 29 3.91 8.33 -10.46
C SER A 29 5.36 8.75 -10.30
N LEU A 30 5.86 8.84 -9.07
CA LEU A 30 7.26 9.13 -8.78
C LEU A 30 8.14 7.94 -9.17
N LEU A 31 7.73 6.72 -8.82
CA LEU A 31 8.39 5.49 -9.24
C LEU A 31 8.49 5.40 -10.76
N ALA A 32 7.39 5.59 -11.47
CA ALA A 32 7.37 5.48 -12.93
C ALA A 32 8.29 6.48 -13.66
N ARG A 33 8.66 7.60 -13.01
CA ARG A 33 9.58 8.61 -13.56
C ARG A 33 11.04 8.34 -13.27
N ARG A 34 11.37 7.34 -12.44
CA ARG A 34 12.75 7.03 -12.09
C ARG A 34 13.51 6.48 -13.32
N PRO A 35 14.77 6.88 -13.51
CA PRO A 35 15.55 6.45 -14.68
C PRO A 35 15.76 4.93 -14.75
N GLU A 36 15.75 4.25 -13.60
CA GLU A 36 15.87 2.79 -13.50
C GLU A 36 14.68 2.04 -14.13
N TYR A 37 13.56 2.72 -14.37
CA TYR A 37 12.32 2.09 -14.84
C TYR A 37 11.82 2.61 -16.19
N VAL A 38 12.68 3.24 -16.99
CA VAL A 38 12.32 3.80 -18.31
C VAL A 38 11.70 2.77 -19.28
N ASP A 39 12.10 1.49 -19.15
CA ASP A 39 11.62 0.37 -19.98
C ASP A 39 10.54 -0.49 -19.27
N ALA A 40 9.92 0.04 -18.22
CA ALA A 40 8.84 -0.60 -17.49
C ALA A 40 7.52 0.16 -17.65
N ARG A 41 6.42 -0.59 -17.62
CA ARG A 41 5.07 -0.07 -17.59
C ARG A 41 4.51 -0.19 -16.19
N PHE A 42 4.11 0.95 -15.62
CA PHE A 42 3.38 1.01 -14.37
C PHE A 42 1.88 1.06 -14.67
N VAL A 43 1.11 0.36 -13.86
CA VAL A 43 -0.35 0.38 -13.89
C VAL A 43 -0.83 0.65 -12.48
N ASN A 44 -1.50 1.79 -12.29
CA ASN A 44 -2.16 2.15 -11.05
C ASN A 44 -3.62 1.69 -11.10
N ARG A 45 -4.04 0.90 -10.11
CA ARG A 45 -5.42 0.50 -9.84
C ARG A 45 -5.79 0.69 -8.37
N GLY A 46 -5.18 1.69 -7.73
CA GLY A 46 -5.61 2.18 -6.42
C GLY A 46 -6.98 2.81 -6.50
N HIS A 47 -7.73 2.78 -5.41
CA HIS A 47 -9.05 3.40 -5.33
C HIS A 47 -9.25 4.07 -3.97
N GLU A 48 -9.64 5.34 -4.00
CA GLU A 48 -9.96 6.11 -2.81
C GLU A 48 -10.91 5.35 -1.84
N GLY A 49 -10.53 5.33 -0.57
CA GLY A 49 -11.30 4.72 0.52
C GLY A 49 -11.37 3.19 0.51
N PHE A 50 -10.59 2.49 -0.33
CA PHE A 50 -10.61 1.03 -0.33
C PHE A 50 -10.07 0.43 0.97
N THR A 51 -10.85 -0.49 1.53
CA THR A 51 -10.40 -1.47 2.51
C THR A 51 -9.85 -2.72 1.80
N ILE A 52 -9.22 -3.64 2.54
CA ILE A 52 -8.80 -4.92 1.95
C ILE A 52 -9.98 -5.73 1.38
N GLU A 53 -11.16 -5.65 2.02
CA GLU A 53 -12.38 -6.27 1.52
C GLU A 53 -12.79 -5.69 0.15
N ARG A 54 -12.68 -4.37 -0.02
CA ARG A 54 -13.01 -3.71 -1.29
C ARG A 54 -12.02 -4.06 -2.39
N VAL A 55 -10.73 -4.20 -2.06
CA VAL A 55 -9.73 -4.78 -2.97
C VAL A 55 -10.15 -6.19 -3.40
N LEU A 56 -10.50 -7.07 -2.45
CA LEU A 56 -10.94 -8.43 -2.76
C LEU A 56 -12.17 -8.47 -3.68
N GLN A 57 -13.17 -7.62 -3.39
CA GLN A 57 -14.38 -7.53 -4.22
C GLN A 57 -14.06 -7.07 -5.65
N MET A 58 -13.16 -6.09 -5.80
CA MET A 58 -12.69 -5.64 -7.11
C MET A 58 -11.94 -6.76 -7.85
N LEU A 59 -11.03 -7.49 -7.18
CA LEU A 59 -10.30 -8.60 -7.78
C LEU A 59 -11.25 -9.71 -8.26
N ARG A 60 -12.25 -10.08 -7.47
CA ARG A 60 -13.25 -11.09 -7.84
C ARG A 60 -14.14 -10.65 -9.01
N ARG A 61 -14.51 -9.37 -9.07
CA ARG A 61 -15.42 -8.84 -10.09
C ARG A 61 -14.70 -8.58 -11.42
N ASP A 62 -13.58 -7.88 -11.36
CA ASP A 62 -12.92 -7.33 -12.55
C ASP A 62 -11.69 -8.15 -12.96
N GLY A 63 -11.13 -8.92 -12.04
CA GLY A 63 -9.81 -9.52 -12.21
C GLY A 63 -8.70 -8.47 -12.36
N ILE A 64 -7.47 -8.95 -12.48
CA ILE A 64 -6.31 -8.10 -12.82
C ILE A 64 -5.71 -8.40 -14.18
N GLY A 65 -6.07 -9.54 -14.77
CA GLY A 65 -5.67 -9.95 -16.12
C GLY A 65 -4.16 -10.22 -16.25
N GLY A 66 -3.80 -11.04 -17.24
CA GLY A 66 -2.41 -11.24 -17.65
C GLY A 66 -1.46 -11.77 -16.57
N HIS A 67 -0.17 -11.63 -16.82
CA HIS A 67 0.91 -11.91 -15.88
C HIS A 67 1.65 -10.60 -15.60
N TRP A 68 2.06 -10.38 -14.35
CA TRP A 68 2.77 -9.19 -13.90
C TRP A 68 4.17 -9.54 -13.42
N ASP A 69 5.15 -8.70 -13.74
CA ASP A 69 6.51 -8.87 -13.24
C ASP A 69 6.61 -8.55 -11.74
N ALA A 70 5.77 -7.65 -11.25
CA ALA A 70 5.55 -7.45 -9.82
C ALA A 70 4.16 -6.86 -9.56
N ILE A 71 3.58 -7.21 -8.41
CA ILE A 71 2.35 -6.59 -7.90
C ILE A 71 2.65 -5.98 -6.53
N THR A 72 2.24 -4.73 -6.34
CA THR A 72 2.35 -4.00 -5.07
C THR A 72 0.97 -3.80 -4.47
N LEU A 73 0.82 -4.04 -3.17
CA LEU A 73 -0.41 -3.79 -2.42
C LEU A 73 -0.14 -2.91 -1.20
N LEU A 74 -0.87 -1.81 -1.08
CA LEU A 74 -0.95 -0.95 0.10
C LEU A 74 -2.43 -0.76 0.48
N ALA A 75 -2.89 -1.49 1.50
CA ALA A 75 -4.24 -1.37 2.03
C ALA A 75 -4.27 -1.78 3.51
N GLY A 76 -5.01 -1.02 4.32
CA GLY A 76 -5.24 -1.33 5.73
C GLY A 76 -5.78 -0.15 6.52
N VAL A 77 -5.27 1.07 6.28
CA VAL A 77 -5.65 2.25 7.07
C VAL A 77 -7.17 2.55 7.04
N ASN A 78 -7.86 2.25 5.94
CA ASN A 78 -9.31 2.40 5.83
C ASN A 78 -10.11 1.28 6.51
N ASP A 79 -9.51 0.14 6.84
CA ASP A 79 -10.16 -0.93 7.60
C ASP A 79 -10.41 -0.49 9.06
N ILE A 80 -9.57 0.39 9.60
CA ILE A 80 -9.66 0.92 10.97
C ILE A 80 -10.96 1.71 11.24
N PRO A 81 -11.32 2.75 10.47
CA PRO A 81 -12.60 3.42 10.70
C PRO A 81 -13.78 2.45 10.56
N VAL A 82 -13.72 1.45 9.67
CA VAL A 82 -14.79 0.44 9.55
C VAL A 82 -14.86 -0.46 10.79
N GLU A 83 -13.73 -0.86 11.36
CA GLU A 83 -13.64 -1.57 12.64
C GLU A 83 -14.29 -0.76 13.77
N LEU A 84 -13.98 0.54 13.85
CA LEU A 84 -14.44 1.41 14.94
C LEU A 84 -15.95 1.71 14.89
N PHE A 85 -16.55 1.72 13.70
CA PHE A 85 -17.97 2.07 13.50
C PHE A 85 -18.87 0.85 13.19
N THR A 86 -18.34 -0.37 13.20
CA THR A 86 -19.11 -1.61 13.02
C THR A 86 -19.49 -2.23 14.37
N SER A 87 -20.61 -2.95 14.41
CA SER A 87 -21.14 -3.58 15.63
C SER A 87 -20.41 -4.87 16.07
N HIS A 88 -19.48 -5.36 15.26
CA HIS A 88 -18.64 -6.54 15.53
C HIS A 88 -17.20 -6.26 15.14
N SER A 89 -16.25 -6.89 15.83
CA SER A 89 -14.83 -6.74 15.54
C SER A 89 -14.44 -7.58 14.33
N ARG A 90 -13.79 -6.93 13.37
CA ARG A 90 -13.30 -7.43 12.08
C ARG A 90 -11.80 -7.68 12.13
N ILE A 91 -11.06 -6.86 12.88
CA ILE A 91 -9.62 -7.01 13.10
C ILE A 91 -9.40 -7.81 14.40
N PRO A 92 -8.79 -9.02 14.36
CA PRO A 92 -7.91 -9.50 13.29
C PRO A 92 -8.53 -10.49 12.29
N LEU A 93 -9.69 -11.09 12.59
CA LEU A 93 -10.15 -12.31 11.92
C LEU A 93 -10.58 -12.09 10.46
N GLU A 94 -11.50 -11.16 10.21
CA GLU A 94 -11.99 -10.88 8.86
C GLU A 94 -10.90 -10.24 8.01
N PHE A 95 -10.16 -9.29 8.59
CA PHE A 95 -9.03 -8.64 7.92
C PHE A 95 -8.02 -9.68 7.40
N SER A 96 -7.59 -10.61 8.26
CA SER A 96 -6.67 -11.69 7.86
C SER A 96 -7.26 -12.61 6.79
N ALA A 97 -8.55 -12.94 6.87
CA ALA A 97 -9.23 -13.77 5.88
C ALA A 97 -9.29 -13.08 4.51
N PHE A 98 -9.70 -11.82 4.45
CA PHE A 98 -9.74 -11.06 3.21
C PHE A 98 -8.36 -10.89 2.59
N TYR A 99 -7.35 -10.55 3.41
CA TYR A 99 -5.98 -10.37 2.94
C TYR A 99 -5.41 -11.68 2.38
N ARG A 100 -5.69 -12.82 3.02
CA ARG A 100 -5.32 -14.15 2.52
C ARG A 100 -5.92 -14.42 1.14
N GLU A 101 -7.22 -14.18 0.99
CA GLU A 101 -7.90 -14.39 -0.30
C GLU A 101 -7.38 -13.45 -1.39
N VAL A 102 -7.02 -12.21 -1.04
CA VAL A 102 -6.35 -11.30 -1.97
C VAL A 102 -5.03 -11.92 -2.43
N LEU A 103 -4.18 -12.37 -1.51
CA LEU A 103 -2.89 -13.00 -1.87
C LEU A 103 -3.07 -14.27 -2.71
N ASP A 104 -4.05 -15.12 -2.40
CA ASP A 104 -4.38 -16.31 -3.19
C ASP A 104 -4.71 -15.95 -4.66
N LEU A 105 -5.36 -14.81 -4.90
CA LEU A 105 -5.63 -14.31 -6.25
C LEU A 105 -4.38 -13.71 -6.89
N LEU A 106 -3.61 -12.90 -6.16
CA LEU A 106 -2.42 -12.24 -6.71
C LEU A 106 -1.33 -13.24 -7.12
N CYS A 107 -1.11 -14.31 -6.34
CA CYS A 107 -0.12 -15.35 -6.63
C CYS A 107 -0.40 -16.12 -7.94
N GLN A 108 -1.62 -16.05 -8.47
CA GLN A 108 -1.94 -16.65 -9.78
C GLN A 108 -1.36 -15.84 -10.95
N HIS A 109 -0.99 -14.58 -10.71
CA HIS A 109 -0.60 -13.62 -11.74
C HIS A 109 0.86 -13.17 -11.64
N THR A 110 1.55 -13.44 -10.54
CA THR A 110 2.96 -13.07 -10.35
C THR A 110 3.63 -13.95 -9.30
N SER A 111 4.95 -14.03 -9.35
CA SER A 111 5.78 -14.59 -8.28
C SER A 111 6.43 -13.51 -7.41
N THR A 112 6.20 -12.22 -7.70
CA THR A 112 6.80 -11.11 -6.95
C THR A 112 5.70 -10.19 -6.44
N ILE A 113 5.39 -10.31 -5.16
CA ILE A 113 4.40 -9.47 -4.47
C ILE A 113 5.13 -8.61 -3.45
N LEU A 114 4.88 -7.31 -3.46
CA LEU A 114 5.35 -6.36 -2.45
C LEU A 114 4.16 -5.87 -1.63
N LEU A 115 4.24 -6.02 -0.31
CA LEU A 115 3.22 -5.60 0.64
C LEU A 115 3.77 -4.42 1.42
N LEU A 116 3.20 -3.25 1.21
CA LEU A 116 3.58 -2.06 1.96
C LEU A 116 2.77 -2.08 3.24
N GLU A 117 3.46 -1.95 4.36
CA GLU A 117 2.81 -1.77 5.65
C GLU A 117 1.85 -0.57 5.60
N PRO A 118 0.63 -0.68 6.14
CA PRO A 118 -0.24 0.48 6.33
C PRO A 118 0.37 1.37 7.42
N PHE A 119 0.26 2.68 7.26
CA PHE A 119 0.88 3.65 8.16
C PHE A 119 -0.11 4.73 8.60
N LEU A 120 0.21 5.37 9.72
CA LEU A 120 -0.59 6.45 10.28
C LEU A 120 0.30 7.45 11.03
N PHE A 121 -0.12 8.70 11.10
CA PHE A 121 0.57 9.72 11.89
C PHE A 121 -0.27 10.17 13.09
N ASP A 122 0.39 10.73 14.10
CA ASP A 122 -0.20 11.12 15.38
C ASP A 122 -1.08 12.39 15.30
N GLU A 123 -1.28 12.97 14.10
CA GLU A 123 -2.05 14.19 13.88
C GLU A 123 -3.06 14.01 12.74
N PRO A 124 -4.37 14.24 12.98
CA PRO A 124 -4.98 14.72 14.22
C PRO A 124 -4.86 13.75 15.40
N ALA A 125 -4.84 14.28 16.63
CA ALA A 125 -4.57 13.52 17.86
C ALA A 125 -5.49 12.31 18.09
N GLU A 126 -6.68 12.29 17.48
CA GLU A 126 -7.60 11.16 17.50
C GLU A 126 -7.02 9.88 16.86
N TYR A 127 -6.10 10.02 15.91
CA TYR A 127 -5.40 8.90 15.27
C TYR A 127 -4.42 8.19 16.21
N SER A 128 -4.07 8.80 17.35
CA SER A 128 -3.24 8.13 18.36
C SER A 128 -3.85 6.80 18.83
N ALA A 129 -5.18 6.72 18.91
CA ALA A 129 -5.88 5.48 19.29
C ALA A 129 -5.83 4.39 18.21
N TRP A 130 -5.58 4.77 16.95
CA TRP A 130 -5.61 3.88 15.80
C TRP A 130 -4.29 3.12 15.61
N HIS A 131 -3.19 3.58 16.21
CA HIS A 131 -1.90 2.88 16.14
C HIS A 131 -1.95 1.42 16.59
N SER A 132 -2.74 1.10 17.62
CA SER A 132 -2.90 -0.29 18.07
C SER A 132 -3.60 -1.20 17.04
N TYR A 133 -4.34 -0.62 16.08
CA TYR A 133 -4.91 -1.35 14.95
C TYR A 133 -3.91 -1.46 13.81
N ILE A 134 -3.17 -0.40 13.48
CA ILE A 134 -2.05 -0.45 12.52
C ILE A 134 -1.03 -1.52 12.92
N GLU A 135 -0.65 -1.60 14.19
CA GLU A 135 0.27 -2.63 14.69
C GLU A 135 -0.27 -4.06 14.47
N LYS A 136 -1.58 -4.26 14.67
CA LYS A 136 -2.24 -5.57 14.43
C LYS A 136 -2.29 -5.90 12.95
N GLU A 137 -2.67 -4.94 12.11
CA GLU A 137 -2.70 -5.10 10.65
C GLU A 137 -1.30 -5.40 10.12
N SER A 138 -0.30 -4.61 10.53
CA SER A 138 1.11 -4.81 10.18
C SER A 138 1.58 -6.22 10.52
N GLN A 139 1.33 -6.70 11.75
CA GLN A 139 1.69 -8.05 12.16
C GLN A 139 1.02 -9.12 11.28
N ILE A 140 -0.28 -8.97 10.97
CA ILE A 140 -1.00 -9.90 10.11
C ILE A 140 -0.42 -9.91 8.70
N ILE A 141 -0.17 -8.74 8.12
CA ILE A 141 0.37 -8.59 6.76
C ILE A 141 1.77 -9.19 6.70
N HIS A 142 2.60 -8.93 7.71
CA HIS A 142 3.94 -9.51 7.81
C HIS A 142 3.90 -11.05 7.88
N ASP A 143 3.05 -11.64 8.73
CA ASP A 143 2.93 -13.10 8.84
C ASP A 143 2.39 -13.74 7.55
N LEU A 144 1.48 -13.06 6.86
CA LEU A 144 1.01 -13.46 5.54
C LEU A 144 2.10 -13.31 4.49
N ALA A 145 2.92 -12.26 4.52
CA ALA A 145 4.03 -12.08 3.61
C ALA A 145 4.98 -13.29 3.68
N LEU A 146 5.33 -13.73 4.90
CA LEU A 146 6.12 -14.94 5.11
C LEU A 146 5.44 -16.20 4.54
N SER A 147 4.15 -16.38 4.79
CA SER A 147 3.39 -17.55 4.32
C SER A 147 3.30 -17.65 2.80
N TYR A 148 3.26 -16.50 2.11
CA TYR A 148 3.12 -16.41 0.66
C TYR A 148 4.45 -16.14 -0.07
N SER A 149 5.58 -16.08 0.65
CA SER A 149 6.87 -15.64 0.10
C SER A 149 6.79 -14.27 -0.60
N ALA A 150 5.94 -13.39 -0.08
CA ALA A 150 5.85 -12.00 -0.51
C ALA A 150 6.82 -11.12 0.29
N HIS A 151 7.12 -9.93 -0.24
CA HIS A 151 8.07 -9.00 0.35
C HIS A 151 7.34 -7.94 1.15
N PHE A 152 7.45 -8.02 2.48
CA PHE A 152 6.93 -6.99 3.38
C PHE A 152 7.88 -5.79 3.43
N ILE A 153 7.35 -4.59 3.23
CA ILE A 153 8.09 -3.33 3.31
C ILE A 153 7.57 -2.55 4.52
N THR A 154 8.43 -2.36 5.51
CA THR A 154 8.15 -1.50 6.66
C THR A 154 8.08 -0.04 6.20
N THR A 155 6.97 0.63 6.50
CA THR A 155 6.73 2.02 6.10
C THR A 155 6.30 2.88 7.29
N ASP A 156 5.52 2.34 8.24
CA ASP A 156 4.94 3.12 9.34
C ASP A 156 6.02 3.74 10.21
N SER A 157 6.90 2.89 10.76
CA SER A 157 7.96 3.36 11.65
C SER A 157 8.91 4.35 10.99
N ILE A 158 9.21 4.16 9.69
CA ILE A 158 10.12 5.02 8.93
C ILE A 158 9.48 6.37 8.62
N LEU A 159 8.25 6.38 8.12
CA LEU A 159 7.54 7.61 7.78
C LEU A 159 7.25 8.44 9.04
N ARG A 160 6.84 7.79 10.15
CA ARG A 160 6.66 8.47 11.43
C ARG A 160 7.96 9.02 12.00
N GLN A 161 9.07 8.32 11.81
CA GLN A 161 10.38 8.83 12.19
C GLN A 161 10.73 10.10 11.38
N ALA A 162 10.50 10.10 10.07
CA ALA A 162 10.68 11.29 9.23
C ALA A 162 9.80 12.45 9.72
N ALA A 163 8.53 12.19 10.04
CA ALA A 163 7.61 13.20 10.55
C ALA A 163 8.08 13.80 11.90
N ARG A 164 8.65 12.98 12.79
CA ARG A 164 9.24 13.45 14.05
C ARG A 164 10.49 14.31 13.86
N GLN A 165 11.25 14.06 12.79
CA GLN A 165 12.51 14.76 12.51
C GLN A 165 12.29 16.05 11.71
N GLU A 166 11.35 16.03 10.78
CA GLU A 166 11.15 17.07 9.76
C GLU A 166 9.88 17.90 9.98
N GLY A 167 8.98 17.42 10.85
CA GLY A 167 7.65 17.98 11.10
C GLY A 167 6.56 17.16 10.39
N VAL A 168 5.41 17.01 11.04
CA VAL A 168 4.27 16.24 10.51
C VAL A 168 3.80 16.80 9.16
N ASP A 169 3.62 18.12 9.07
CA ASP A 169 3.20 18.82 7.85
C ASP A 169 4.18 18.69 6.68
N ALA A 170 5.43 18.28 6.95
CA ALA A 170 6.39 17.99 5.89
C ALA A 170 6.10 16.63 5.23
N ILE A 171 5.48 15.68 5.93
CA ILE A 171 5.32 14.29 5.51
C ILE A 171 3.87 13.96 5.14
N THR A 172 2.90 14.43 5.92
CA THR A 172 1.47 14.16 5.74
C THR A 172 0.65 15.45 5.74
N THR A 173 -0.47 15.44 5.03
CA THR A 173 -1.41 16.57 4.97
C THR A 173 -2.51 16.50 6.02
N ASP A 174 -2.84 15.30 6.51
CA ASP A 174 -4.01 15.06 7.38
C ASP A 174 -3.85 13.87 8.34
N GLY A 175 -2.67 13.26 8.42
CA GLY A 175 -2.42 12.10 9.25
C GLY A 175 -2.47 10.76 8.53
N ILE A 176 -2.91 10.74 7.26
CA ILE A 176 -3.01 9.54 6.42
C ILE A 176 -2.37 9.82 5.06
N HIS A 177 -2.80 10.87 4.36
CA HIS A 177 -2.34 11.20 3.02
C HIS A 177 -0.99 11.90 3.06
N LEU A 178 -0.11 11.54 2.13
CA LEU A 178 1.26 12.03 2.08
C LEU A 178 1.39 13.33 1.30
N THR A 179 2.28 14.21 1.73
CA THR A 179 2.75 15.36 0.93
C THR A 179 3.57 14.88 -0.27
N PRO A 180 4.00 15.77 -1.20
CA PRO A 180 4.97 15.40 -2.23
C PRO A 180 6.28 14.83 -1.65
N HIS A 181 6.72 15.35 -0.50
CA HIS A 181 7.92 14.85 0.17
C HIS A 181 7.68 13.47 0.80
N GLY A 182 6.56 13.27 1.51
CA GLY A 182 6.18 11.95 2.04
C GLY A 182 6.04 10.89 0.94
N ASN A 183 5.42 11.23 -0.20
CA ASN A 183 5.33 10.33 -1.36
C ASN A 183 6.69 9.98 -1.94
N THR A 184 7.66 10.91 -1.90
CA THR A 184 9.05 10.64 -2.33
C THR A 184 9.70 9.62 -1.42
N LEU A 185 9.55 9.75 -0.11
CA LEU A 185 10.06 8.77 0.86
C LEU A 185 9.45 7.39 0.65
N LEU A 186 8.12 7.30 0.46
CA LEU A 186 7.45 6.03 0.18
C LEU A 186 7.95 5.38 -1.12
N ALA A 187 8.15 6.19 -2.18
CA ALA A 187 8.72 5.71 -3.44
C ALA A 187 10.17 5.23 -3.28
N ASP A 188 10.99 5.91 -2.47
CA ASP A 188 12.36 5.50 -2.19
C ASP A 188 12.42 4.19 -1.40
N LEU A 189 11.55 4.02 -0.39
CA LEU A 189 11.43 2.76 0.36
C LEU A 189 11.05 1.60 -0.55
N TRP A 190 10.06 1.82 -1.43
CA TRP A 190 9.68 0.82 -2.42
C TRP A 190 10.84 0.46 -3.35
N HIS A 191 11.54 1.47 -3.88
CA HIS A 191 12.67 1.27 -4.80
C HIS A 191 13.82 0.49 -4.15
N GLN A 192 14.20 0.86 -2.94
CA GLN A 192 15.24 0.17 -2.17
C GLN A 192 14.87 -1.31 -1.94
N ALA A 193 13.64 -1.57 -1.49
CA ALA A 193 13.17 -2.93 -1.27
C ALA A 193 13.11 -3.75 -2.58
N PHE A 194 12.59 -3.16 -3.66
CA PHE A 194 12.45 -3.84 -4.94
C PHE A 194 13.80 -4.18 -5.58
N THR A 195 14.77 -3.27 -5.54
CA THR A 195 16.11 -3.52 -6.10
C THR A 195 16.87 -4.58 -5.31
N ALA A 196 16.70 -4.64 -3.99
CA ALA A 196 17.31 -5.67 -3.14
C ALA A 196 16.92 -7.09 -3.57
N LEU A 197 15.73 -7.28 -4.17
CA LEU A 197 15.26 -8.59 -4.66
C LEU A 197 16.12 -9.19 -5.78
N PHE A 198 16.91 -8.37 -6.48
CA PHE A 198 17.68 -8.78 -7.65
C PHE A 198 19.19 -8.71 -7.42
N HIS A 199 19.62 -8.38 -6.20
CA HIS A 199 21.02 -8.22 -5.83
C HIS A 199 21.54 -9.31 -4.88
N ASP A 200 20.77 -10.40 -4.70
CA ASP A 200 21.16 -11.61 -3.96
C ASP A 200 21.65 -12.74 -4.88
#